data_AF-A0A6F9ZUE5-F1
#
_entry.id   AF-A0A6F9ZUE5-F1
#
_cell.length_a   1.000
_cell.length_b   1.000
_cell.length_c   1.000
_cell.angle_alpha   90.00
_cell.angle_beta   90.00
_cell.angle_gamma   90.00
#
_symmetry.space_group_name_H-M   'P 1'
#
loop_
_entity.id
_entity.type
_entity.pdbx_description
1 polymer ?
#
loop_
_entity_poly.entity_id
_entity_poly.type
_entity_poly.pdbx_seq_one_letter_code
_entity_poly.pdbx_strand_id
1 'polypeptide(L)'
;LLSGYFGRRRFLPVLRVVGWSLFAFYWSTQINTLFYYEGGDVVNAVICAVGIYVLTYFAYKELTTDKECVPWLAAVAGTAGLIYFTLDGIPILRESLIEIVTRHSALLYSVFDGNIKFEDNLIWAGYDYINGSSPTAEIIFACTAIQSMLLFVGLILPLREVCIRRRLLMLSFLIPVIYFLNLIRNASVVYLVGYRITDMNVAHNYIGKMGSLIALLFLVMVVFKYVPELYDKIICTLNLYKEEDFVERCLKRIFRR
;
A
#
# COMPACT_ATOMS: atom_id res chain seq x y z
N LEU A 1 -1.38 12.75 11.97
CA LEU A 1 -2.21 12.10 10.92
C LEU A 1 -3.45 11.41 11.49
N LEU A 2 -3.35 10.52 12.48
CA LEU A 2 -4.50 9.84 13.12
C LEU A 2 -5.58 10.77 13.71
N SER A 3 -5.26 12.03 14.03
CA SER A 3 -6.27 13.02 14.40
C SER A 3 -7.35 13.25 13.32
N GLY A 4 -7.11 12.77 12.10
CA GLY A 4 -8.09 12.66 11.04
C GLY A 4 -9.36 11.89 11.42
N TYR A 5 -9.32 10.99 12.41
CA TYR A 5 -10.51 10.30 12.97
C TYR A 5 -11.44 11.20 13.78
N PHE A 6 -11.00 12.40 14.18
CA PHE A 6 -11.79 13.31 15.02
C PHE A 6 -12.33 14.53 14.26
N GLY A 7 -11.99 14.68 12.97
CA GLY A 7 -12.60 15.64 12.06
C GLY A 7 -12.01 17.01 12.25
N ARG A 8 -12.82 18.07 12.16
CA ARG A 8 -12.35 19.44 12.30
C ARG A 8 -12.75 20.04 13.65
N ARG A 9 -11.85 19.93 14.63
CA ARG A 9 -11.86 20.77 15.86
C ARG A 9 -10.73 21.78 15.76
N ARG A 10 -10.83 22.89 16.48
CA ARG A 10 -9.96 24.09 16.34
C ARG A 10 -8.45 23.79 16.25
N PHE A 11 -7.93 22.79 16.97
CA PHE A 11 -6.50 22.44 16.98
C PHE A 11 -6.12 21.26 16.06
N LEU A 12 -7.09 20.48 15.58
CA LEU A 12 -6.82 19.23 14.85
C LEU A 12 -6.19 19.42 13.46
N PRO A 13 -6.57 20.44 12.65
CA PRO A 13 -5.91 20.73 11.39
C PRO A 13 -4.40 20.97 11.55
N VAL A 14 -4.00 21.79 12.53
CA VAL A 14 -2.58 22.08 12.79
C VAL A 14 -1.80 20.80 13.10
N LEU A 15 -2.35 19.91 13.92
CA LEU A 15 -1.71 18.63 14.23
C LEU A 15 -1.59 17.72 12.99
N ARG A 16 -2.53 17.81 12.04
CA ARG A 16 -2.44 17.08 10.76
C ARG A 16 -1.42 17.69 9.82
N VAL A 17 -1.32 19.02 9.75
CA VAL A 17 -0.25 19.72 9.00
C VAL A 17 1.12 19.24 9.48
N VAL A 18 1.37 19.29 10.79
CA VAL A 18 2.63 18.78 11.36
C VAL A 18 2.86 17.32 10.98
N GLY A 19 1.82 16.49 11.05
CA GLY A 19 1.90 15.09 10.62
C GLY A 19 2.26 14.91 9.14
N TRP A 20 1.64 15.67 8.23
CA TRP A 20 1.95 15.64 6.81
C TRP A 20 3.37 16.14 6.53
N SER A 21 3.80 17.22 7.18
CA SER A 21 5.15 17.77 7.04
C SER A 21 6.22 16.80 7.52
N LEU A 22 6.03 16.16 8.68
CA LEU A 22 6.95 15.14 9.17
C LEU A 22 7.01 13.93 8.23
N PHE A 23 5.86 13.52 7.69
CA PHE A 23 5.80 12.40 6.76
C PHE A 23 6.47 12.72 5.42
N ALA A 24 6.25 13.92 4.88
CA ALA A 24 6.94 14.41 3.69
C ALA A 24 8.46 14.51 3.90
N PHE A 25 8.88 15.00 5.08
CA PHE A 25 10.30 15.07 5.44
C PHE A 25 10.93 13.67 5.52
N TYR A 26 10.26 12.71 6.16
CA TYR A 26 10.73 11.32 6.21
C TYR A 26 10.94 10.74 4.79
N TRP A 27 9.99 10.91 3.88
CA TRP A 27 10.14 10.40 2.52
C TRP A 27 11.22 11.13 1.72
N SER A 28 11.48 12.41 2.02
CA SER A 28 12.57 13.16 1.40
C SER A 28 13.95 12.57 1.70
N THR A 29 14.15 11.98 2.89
CA THR A 29 15.42 11.33 3.23
C THR A 29 15.62 10.00 2.52
N GLN A 30 14.54 9.36 2.06
CA GLN A 30 14.59 8.07 1.34
C GLN A 30 14.95 8.21 -0.15
N ILE A 31 14.97 9.41 -0.73
CA ILE A 31 15.31 9.57 -2.15
C ILE A 31 16.73 9.08 -2.44
N ASN A 32 17.69 9.38 -1.57
CA ASN A 32 19.07 8.96 -1.76
C ASN A 32 19.25 7.44 -1.64
N THR A 33 18.50 6.78 -0.74
CA THR A 33 18.55 5.32 -0.59
C THR A 33 18.00 4.63 -1.84
N LEU A 34 16.85 5.08 -2.33
CA LEU A 34 16.21 4.59 -3.56
C LEU A 34 17.09 4.81 -4.80
N PHE A 35 17.74 5.98 -4.93
CA PHE A 35 18.50 6.32 -6.13
C PHE A 35 19.89 5.66 -6.18
N TYR A 36 20.57 5.51 -5.03
CA TYR A 36 21.96 5.07 -4.99
C TYR A 36 22.17 3.63 -4.48
N TYR A 37 21.28 3.10 -3.62
CA TYR A 37 21.55 1.85 -2.90
C TYR A 37 20.69 0.66 -3.38
N GLU A 38 19.49 0.91 -3.90
CA GLU A 38 18.61 -0.14 -4.45
C GLU A 38 18.77 -0.35 -5.97
N GLY A 39 20.01 -0.32 -6.46
CA GLY A 39 20.30 -0.63 -7.87
C GLY A 39 19.84 0.43 -8.88
N GLY A 40 19.59 1.66 -8.44
CA GLY A 40 19.17 2.77 -9.31
C GLY A 40 17.71 2.67 -9.75
N ASP A 41 16.79 2.37 -8.84
CA ASP A 41 15.35 2.35 -9.12
C ASP A 41 14.80 3.78 -9.30
N VAL A 42 15.08 4.36 -10.47
CA VAL A 42 14.71 5.72 -10.85
C VAL A 42 13.19 5.91 -10.78
N VAL A 43 12.41 4.88 -11.10
CA VAL A 43 10.95 4.96 -11.11
C VAL A 43 10.44 5.21 -9.70
N ASN A 44 10.88 4.42 -8.73
CA ASN A 44 10.47 4.59 -7.34
C ASN A 44 11.00 5.90 -6.73
N ALA A 45 12.21 6.34 -7.10
CA ALA A 45 12.75 7.63 -6.68
C ALA A 45 11.91 8.82 -7.20
N VAL A 46 11.48 8.79 -8.47
CA VAL A 46 10.61 9.82 -9.06
C VAL A 46 9.24 9.81 -8.40
N ILE A 47 8.64 8.64 -8.18
CA ILE A 47 7.35 8.51 -7.48
C ILE A 47 7.45 9.06 -6.06
N CYS A 48 8.56 8.78 -5.35
CA CYS A 48 8.80 9.33 -4.01
C CYS A 48 8.88 10.86 -4.04
N ALA A 49 9.61 11.45 -5.01
CA ALA A 49 9.71 12.89 -5.18
C ALA A 49 8.34 13.56 -5.44
N VAL A 50 7.54 12.98 -6.34
CA VAL A 50 6.15 13.42 -6.58
C VAL A 50 5.32 13.26 -5.31
N GLY A 51 5.51 12.16 -4.59
CA GLY A 51 4.86 11.88 -3.31
C GLY A 51 5.09 13.00 -2.30
N ILE A 52 6.32 13.49 -2.13
CA ILE A 52 6.65 14.59 -1.21
C ILE A 52 5.88 15.86 -1.56
N TYR A 53 5.78 16.19 -2.87
CA TYR A 53 4.98 17.32 -3.32
C TYR A 53 3.50 17.14 -2.94
N VAL A 54 2.94 15.96 -3.20
CA VAL A 54 1.55 15.62 -2.88
C VAL A 54 1.29 15.68 -1.36
N LEU A 55 2.20 15.16 -0.53
CA LEU A 55 2.10 15.20 0.93
C LEU A 55 2.12 16.65 1.45
N THR A 56 3.00 17.49 0.89
CA THR A 56 3.07 18.92 1.21
C THR A 56 1.81 19.65 0.77
N TYR A 57 1.26 19.31 -0.39
CA TYR A 57 -0.02 19.81 -0.88
C TYR A 57 -1.20 19.45 0.05
N PHE A 58 -1.24 18.23 0.60
CA PHE A 58 -2.24 17.87 1.60
C PHE A 58 -2.07 18.63 2.91
N ALA A 59 -0.83 18.88 3.35
CA ALA A 59 -0.56 19.77 4.48
C ALA A 59 -1.12 21.18 4.24
N TYR A 60 -0.96 21.72 3.03
CA TYR A 60 -1.55 23.00 2.66
C TYR A 60 -3.09 22.97 2.68
N LYS A 61 -3.71 21.96 2.05
CA LYS A 61 -5.18 21.86 2.00
C LYS A 61 -5.83 21.67 3.37
N GLU A 62 -5.14 21.10 4.37
CA GLU A 62 -5.63 21.08 5.76
C GLU A 62 -5.95 22.46 6.33
N LEU A 63 -5.24 23.51 5.87
CA LEU A 63 -5.46 24.89 6.32
C LEU A 63 -6.44 25.65 5.42
N THR A 64 -6.60 25.22 4.16
CA THR A 64 -7.26 26.04 3.14
C THR A 64 -8.60 25.53 2.64
N THR A 65 -9.04 24.30 2.95
CA THR A 65 -10.36 23.80 2.53
C THR A 65 -11.13 23.14 3.65
N ASP A 66 -12.44 23.37 3.76
CA ASP A 66 -13.25 22.80 4.85
C ASP A 66 -13.77 21.37 4.60
N LYS A 67 -13.45 20.76 3.46
CA LYS A 67 -13.94 19.43 3.05
C LYS A 67 -13.55 18.31 4.01
N GLU A 68 -14.48 17.38 4.24
CA GLU A 68 -14.27 16.22 5.10
C GLU A 68 -13.35 15.14 4.53
N CYS A 69 -13.09 15.14 3.21
CA CYS A 69 -12.16 14.19 2.61
C CYS A 69 -10.71 14.43 3.04
N VAL A 70 -10.33 15.65 3.42
CA VAL A 70 -8.98 15.98 3.88
C VAL A 70 -8.63 15.31 5.23
N PRO A 71 -9.42 15.48 6.31
CA PRO A 71 -9.16 14.75 7.55
C PRO A 71 -9.32 13.23 7.39
N TRP A 72 -10.21 12.76 6.52
CA TRP A 72 -10.29 11.33 6.17
C TRP A 72 -8.97 10.85 5.56
N LEU A 73 -8.42 11.55 4.58
CA LEU A 73 -7.16 11.20 3.92
C LEU A 73 -5.97 11.16 4.91
N ALA A 74 -5.94 12.10 5.86
CA ALA A 74 -4.95 12.06 6.94
C ALA A 74 -5.11 10.84 7.84
N ALA A 75 -6.34 10.41 8.13
CA ALA A 75 -6.58 9.18 8.88
C ALA A 75 -6.22 7.93 8.06
N VAL A 76 -6.43 7.93 6.73
CA VAL A 76 -5.98 6.86 5.82
C VAL A 76 -4.46 6.69 5.92
N ALA A 77 -3.72 7.78 5.66
CA ALA A 77 -2.26 7.76 5.72
C ALA A 77 -1.74 7.42 7.12
N GLY A 78 -2.37 7.95 8.18
CA GLY A 78 -2.01 7.64 9.56
C GLY A 78 -2.25 6.17 9.92
N THR A 79 -3.36 5.58 9.48
CA THR A 79 -3.71 4.18 9.76
C THR A 79 -2.77 3.23 9.01
N ALA A 80 -2.64 3.41 7.70
CA ALA A 80 -1.78 2.56 6.87
C ALA A 80 -0.30 2.69 7.28
N GLY A 81 0.18 3.93 7.48
CA GLY A 81 1.56 4.19 7.90
C GLY A 81 1.88 3.60 9.27
N LEU A 82 1.03 3.82 10.27
CA LEU A 82 1.26 3.27 11.61
C LEU A 82 1.39 1.75 11.56
N ILE A 83 0.45 1.06 10.91
CA ILE A 83 0.47 -0.40 10.85
C ILE A 83 1.69 -0.87 10.05
N TYR A 84 1.96 -0.28 8.89
CA TYR A 84 3.10 -0.67 8.05
C TYR A 84 4.43 -0.53 8.79
N PHE A 85 4.75 0.64 9.32
CA PHE A 85 6.03 0.87 10.00
C PHE A 85 6.17 0.08 11.29
N THR A 86 5.06 -0.26 11.96
CA THR A 86 5.11 -1.14 13.13
C THR A 86 5.46 -2.57 12.73
N LEU A 87 4.82 -3.09 11.68
CA LEU A 87 5.08 -4.45 11.19
C LEU A 87 6.48 -4.58 10.58
N ASP A 88 6.90 -3.58 9.80
CA ASP A 88 8.23 -3.56 9.18
C ASP A 88 9.34 -3.27 10.19
N GLY A 89 9.09 -2.39 11.17
CA GLY A 89 10.09 -1.95 12.14
C GLY A 89 10.39 -2.95 13.26
N ILE A 90 9.48 -3.89 13.54
CA ILE A 90 9.66 -4.92 14.58
C ILE A 90 10.12 -6.22 13.89
N PRO A 91 11.39 -6.66 14.06
CA PRO A 91 11.93 -7.82 13.33
C PRO A 91 11.09 -9.08 13.50
N ILE A 92 10.64 -9.36 14.73
CA ILE A 92 9.82 -10.53 15.06
C ILE A 92 8.53 -10.54 14.22
N LEU A 93 7.85 -9.40 14.05
CA LEU A 93 6.61 -9.33 13.27
C LEU A 93 6.90 -9.47 11.78
N ARG A 94 7.93 -8.78 11.29
CA ARG A 94 8.35 -8.81 9.89
C ARG A 94 8.75 -10.22 9.45
N GLU A 95 9.65 -10.86 10.19
CA GLU A 95 10.17 -12.19 9.90
C GLU A 95 9.08 -13.26 10.03
N SER A 96 8.22 -13.17 11.06
CA SER A 96 7.08 -14.07 11.19
C SER A 96 6.12 -13.98 10.00
N LEU A 97 5.83 -12.76 9.52
CA LEU A 97 4.95 -12.57 8.36
C LEU A 97 5.57 -13.15 7.09
N ILE A 98 6.87 -12.93 6.89
CA ILE A 98 7.61 -13.50 5.77
C ILE A 98 7.54 -15.03 5.83
N GLU A 99 7.92 -15.63 6.96
CA GLU A 99 7.93 -17.08 7.13
C GLU A 99 6.55 -17.72 6.89
N ILE A 100 5.49 -17.13 7.46
CA ILE A 100 4.10 -17.62 7.26
C ILE A 100 3.73 -17.58 5.77
N VAL A 101 4.05 -16.49 5.07
CA VAL A 101 3.76 -16.36 3.63
C VAL A 101 4.59 -17.34 2.83
N THR A 102 5.88 -17.51 3.14
CA THR A 102 6.76 -18.48 2.49
C THR A 102 6.18 -19.88 2.61
N ARG A 103 5.82 -20.30 3.84
CA ARG A 103 5.24 -21.61 4.11
C ARG A 103 3.92 -21.82 3.38
N HIS A 104 3.00 -20.85 3.43
CA HIS A 104 1.70 -20.99 2.76
C HIS A 104 1.83 -20.93 1.23
N SER A 105 2.78 -20.17 0.69
CA SER A 105 3.07 -20.14 -0.75
C SER A 105 3.65 -21.48 -1.21
N ALA A 106 4.58 -22.05 -0.44
CA ALA A 106 5.15 -23.37 -0.71
C ALA A 106 4.11 -24.50 -0.58
N LEU A 107 3.20 -24.41 0.40
CA LEU A 107 2.10 -25.35 0.55
C LEU A 107 1.11 -25.27 -0.61
N LEU A 108 0.79 -24.07 -1.10
CA LEU A 108 -0.06 -23.93 -2.28
C LEU A 108 0.63 -24.48 -3.54
N TYR A 109 1.93 -24.23 -3.67
CA TYR A 109 2.74 -24.77 -4.77
C TYR A 109 2.77 -26.30 -4.76
N SER A 110 2.90 -26.93 -3.58
CA SER A 110 3.01 -28.39 -3.45
C SER A 110 1.77 -29.16 -3.93
N VAL A 111 0.64 -28.48 -4.09
CA VAL A 111 -0.58 -29.02 -4.73
C VAL A 111 -0.33 -29.35 -6.21
N PHE A 112 0.55 -28.61 -6.88
CA PHE A 112 0.85 -28.77 -8.30
C PHE A 112 2.14 -29.53 -8.56
N ASP A 113 3.16 -29.32 -7.72
CA ASP A 113 4.46 -29.96 -7.84
C ASP A 113 5.04 -30.27 -6.46
N GLY A 114 5.16 -31.55 -6.14
CA GLY A 114 5.65 -32.04 -4.86
C GLY A 114 7.15 -31.84 -4.65
N ASN A 115 7.92 -31.46 -5.67
CA ASN A 115 9.36 -31.21 -5.56
C ASN A 115 9.64 -29.81 -5.01
N ILE A 116 9.23 -29.58 -3.77
CA ILE A 116 9.41 -28.31 -3.09
C ILE A 116 9.90 -28.49 -1.65
N LYS A 117 10.84 -27.64 -1.26
CA LYS A 117 11.28 -27.45 0.12
C LYS A 117 11.22 -25.97 0.44
N PHE A 118 10.86 -25.62 1.66
CA PHE A 118 11.01 -24.25 2.18
C PHE A 118 11.97 -24.27 3.38
N GLU A 119 12.73 -23.20 3.53
CA GLU A 119 13.66 -23.01 4.63
C GLU A 119 13.68 -21.51 4.96
N ASP A 120 13.12 -21.15 6.12
CA ASP A 120 12.89 -19.76 6.53
C ASP A 120 12.12 -18.93 5.50
N ASN A 121 12.79 -18.00 4.81
CA ASN A 121 12.23 -17.16 3.76
C ASN A 121 12.53 -17.64 2.33
N LEU A 122 13.23 -18.78 2.20
CA LEU A 122 13.64 -19.35 0.92
C LEU A 122 12.70 -20.46 0.46
N ILE A 123 12.41 -20.46 -0.84
CA ILE A 123 11.67 -21.51 -1.52
C ILE A 123 12.59 -22.21 -2.52
N TRP A 124 12.66 -23.53 -2.42
CA TRP A 124 13.45 -24.41 -3.26
C TRP A 124 12.50 -25.27 -4.10
N ALA A 125 12.48 -25.06 -5.41
CA ALA A 125 11.63 -25.78 -6.34
C ALA A 125 12.22 -25.83 -7.76
N GLY A 126 11.83 -26.83 -8.56
CA GLY A 126 12.26 -26.97 -9.94
C GLY A 126 13.70 -27.47 -10.13
N TYR A 127 14.32 -27.17 -11.26
CA TYR A 127 15.56 -27.83 -11.70
C TYR A 127 16.76 -27.59 -10.78
N ASP A 128 16.96 -26.35 -10.32
CA ASP A 128 18.12 -26.02 -9.48
C ASP A 128 18.01 -26.66 -8.08
N TYR A 129 16.78 -26.85 -7.58
CA TYR A 129 16.52 -27.61 -6.36
C TYR A 129 16.76 -29.11 -6.56
N ILE A 130 16.25 -29.70 -7.65
CA ILE A 130 16.46 -31.12 -7.99
C ILE A 130 17.96 -31.42 -8.12
N ASN A 131 18.73 -30.48 -8.66
CA ASN A 131 20.19 -30.57 -8.78
C ASN A 131 20.97 -30.14 -7.53
N GLY A 132 20.29 -29.79 -6.43
CA GLY A 132 20.90 -29.41 -5.15
C GLY A 132 21.77 -28.15 -5.21
N SER A 133 21.48 -27.22 -6.12
CA SER A 133 22.36 -26.10 -6.47
C SER A 133 22.05 -24.82 -5.67
N SER A 134 20.82 -24.30 -5.79
CA SER A 134 20.46 -22.99 -5.23
C SER A 134 18.96 -22.86 -4.96
N PRO A 135 18.54 -21.96 -4.04
CA PRO A 135 17.13 -21.65 -3.84
C PRO A 135 16.57 -20.94 -5.07
N THR A 136 15.27 -21.13 -5.31
CA THR A 136 14.57 -20.60 -6.49
C THR A 136 14.10 -19.17 -6.28
N ALA A 137 13.63 -18.86 -5.07
CA ALA A 137 13.15 -17.54 -4.72
C ALA A 137 13.28 -17.27 -3.22
N GLU A 138 13.47 -15.99 -2.90
CA GLU A 138 13.40 -15.47 -1.54
C GLU A 138 12.15 -14.60 -1.39
N ILE A 139 11.35 -14.87 -0.36
CA ILE A 139 10.21 -14.05 0.00
C ILE A 139 10.70 -12.91 0.91
N ILE A 140 10.53 -11.69 0.45
CA ILE A 140 10.79 -10.47 1.23
C ILE A 140 9.48 -9.88 1.76
N PHE A 141 9.57 -8.90 2.66
CA PHE A 141 8.40 -8.25 3.26
C PHE A 141 7.41 -7.70 2.21
N ALA A 142 7.91 -7.15 1.10
CA ALA A 142 7.08 -6.65 0.01
C ALA A 142 6.24 -7.76 -0.69
N CYS A 143 6.65 -9.02 -0.63
CA CYS A 143 5.96 -10.18 -1.21
C CYS A 143 4.89 -10.80 -0.30
N THR A 144 4.63 -10.19 0.87
CA THR A 144 3.63 -10.69 1.84
C THR A 144 2.20 -10.21 1.57
N ALA A 145 2.02 -9.34 0.56
CA ALA A 145 0.80 -8.59 0.27
C ALA A 145 0.29 -7.68 1.40
N ILE A 146 1.11 -7.43 2.43
CA ILE A 146 0.73 -6.52 3.51
C ILE A 146 0.42 -5.11 2.97
N GLN A 147 1.16 -4.65 1.95
CA GLN A 147 0.94 -3.32 1.36
C GLN A 147 -0.45 -3.17 0.74
N SER A 148 -0.92 -4.15 -0.02
CA SER A 148 -2.26 -4.10 -0.64
C SER A 148 -3.37 -4.28 0.39
N MET A 149 -3.18 -5.12 1.40
CA MET A 149 -4.14 -5.21 2.52
C MET A 149 -4.26 -3.89 3.28
N LEU A 150 -3.12 -3.26 3.61
CA LEU A 150 -3.09 -2.00 4.33
C LEU A 150 -3.64 -0.83 3.52
N LEU A 151 -3.57 -0.88 2.19
CA LEU A 151 -4.28 0.06 1.34
C LEU A 151 -5.79 0.01 1.62
N PHE A 152 -6.40 -1.18 1.58
CA PHE A 152 -7.84 -1.32 1.84
C PHE A 152 -8.22 -1.07 3.30
N VAL A 153 -7.43 -1.58 4.26
CA VAL A 153 -7.64 -1.30 5.70
C VAL A 153 -7.56 0.21 5.95
N GLY A 154 -6.53 0.86 5.41
CA GLY A 154 -6.33 2.29 5.52
C GLY A 154 -7.46 3.10 4.90
N LEU A 155 -7.99 2.68 3.74
CA LEU A 155 -9.11 3.37 3.09
C LEU A 155 -10.45 3.19 3.81
N ILE A 156 -10.74 1.97 4.29
CA ILE A 156 -12.06 1.59 4.81
C ILE A 156 -12.21 1.93 6.29
N LEU A 157 -11.20 1.71 7.12
CA LEU A 157 -11.30 1.87 8.57
C LEU A 157 -11.67 3.32 8.99
N PRO A 158 -11.10 4.37 8.38
CA PRO A 158 -11.41 5.76 8.70
C PRO A 158 -12.75 6.30 8.17
N LEU A 159 -13.49 5.56 7.34
CA LEU A 159 -14.77 6.01 6.78
C LEU A 159 -15.84 6.09 7.86
N ARG A 160 -16.17 7.28 8.34
CA ARG A 160 -17.08 7.43 9.50
C ARG A 160 -18.54 7.18 9.16
N GLU A 161 -18.90 7.44 7.91
CA GLU A 161 -20.24 7.32 7.36
C GLU A 161 -20.71 5.86 7.34
N VAL A 162 -19.77 4.92 7.34
CA VAL A 162 -20.02 3.49 7.25
C VAL A 162 -20.16 2.88 8.65
N CYS A 163 -21.18 2.07 8.92
CA CYS A 163 -21.28 1.34 10.19
C CYS A 163 -20.12 0.36 10.38
N ILE A 164 -19.62 0.19 11.62
CA ILE A 164 -18.46 -0.68 11.92
C ILE A 164 -18.65 -2.13 11.42
N ARG A 165 -19.87 -2.68 11.52
CA ARG A 165 -20.19 -4.02 11.02
C ARG A 165 -19.91 -4.15 9.52
N ARG A 166 -20.28 -3.15 8.71
CA ARG A 166 -20.04 -3.17 7.26
C ARG A 166 -18.56 -3.00 6.94
N ARG A 167 -17.83 -2.17 7.70
CA ARG A 167 -16.36 -2.05 7.56
C ARG A 167 -15.67 -3.39 7.81
N LEU A 168 -15.96 -4.03 8.94
CA LEU A 168 -15.34 -5.30 9.33
C LEU A 168 -15.73 -6.43 8.39
N LEU A 169 -16.98 -6.47 7.90
CA LEU A 169 -17.41 -7.46 6.92
C LEU A 169 -16.64 -7.33 5.61
N MET A 170 -16.46 -6.11 5.09
CA MET A 170 -15.68 -5.87 3.89
C MET A 170 -14.20 -6.20 4.09
N LEU A 171 -13.59 -5.81 5.22
CA LEU A 171 -12.19 -6.13 5.49
C LEU A 171 -11.98 -7.64 5.69
N SER A 172 -12.91 -8.32 6.35
CA SER A 172 -12.90 -9.77 6.52
C SER A 172 -13.02 -10.52 5.20
N PHE A 173 -13.59 -9.91 4.16
CA PHE A 173 -13.61 -10.46 2.80
C PHE A 173 -12.34 -10.12 2.04
N LEU A 174 -11.92 -8.85 2.05
CA LEU A 174 -10.79 -8.37 1.24
C LEU A 174 -9.45 -8.95 1.70
N ILE A 175 -9.19 -9.02 3.01
CA ILE A 175 -7.90 -9.47 3.54
C ILE A 175 -7.60 -10.91 3.10
N PRO A 176 -8.49 -11.91 3.30
CA PRO A 176 -8.25 -13.26 2.83
C PRO A 176 -8.14 -13.37 1.31
N VAL A 177 -8.95 -12.62 0.56
CA VAL A 177 -8.89 -12.65 -0.91
C VAL A 177 -7.55 -12.13 -1.42
N ILE A 178 -7.08 -10.99 -0.91
CA ILE A 178 -5.78 -10.41 -1.27
C ILE A 178 -4.65 -11.36 -0.87
N TYR A 179 -4.75 -11.95 0.33
CA TYR A 179 -3.77 -12.92 0.81
C TYR A 179 -3.65 -14.12 -0.13
N PHE A 180 -4.78 -14.72 -0.49
CA PHE A 180 -4.82 -15.89 -1.34
C PHE A 180 -4.33 -15.60 -2.76
N LEU A 181 -4.74 -14.48 -3.36
CA LEU A 181 -4.22 -14.03 -4.66
C LEU A 181 -2.71 -13.81 -4.63
N ASN A 182 -2.17 -13.33 -3.51
CA ASN A 182 -0.72 -13.19 -3.32
C ASN A 182 -0.01 -14.55 -3.25
N LEU A 183 -0.59 -15.55 -2.56
CA LEU A 183 -0.03 -16.90 -2.55
C LEU A 183 0.03 -17.49 -3.96
N ILE A 184 -1.05 -17.34 -4.75
CA ILE A 184 -1.09 -17.76 -6.16
C ILE A 184 0.04 -17.08 -6.94
N ARG A 185 0.17 -15.76 -6.78
CA ARG A 185 1.21 -14.98 -7.45
C ARG A 185 2.60 -15.48 -7.08
N ASN A 186 2.88 -15.72 -5.81
CA ASN A 186 4.20 -16.19 -5.36
C ASN A 186 4.49 -17.60 -5.88
N ALA A 187 3.54 -18.53 -5.75
CA ALA A 187 3.68 -19.89 -6.28
C ALA A 187 3.91 -19.89 -7.80
N SER A 188 3.18 -19.04 -8.54
CA SER A 188 3.34 -18.90 -10.00
C SER A 188 4.72 -18.38 -10.38
N VAL A 189 5.25 -17.37 -9.67
CA VAL A 189 6.60 -16.85 -9.91
C VAL A 189 7.66 -17.92 -9.63
N VAL A 190 7.53 -18.64 -8.51
CA VAL A 190 8.43 -19.77 -8.17
C VAL A 190 8.41 -20.83 -9.26
N TYR A 191 7.23 -21.19 -9.76
CA TYR A 191 7.11 -22.18 -10.84
C TYR A 191 7.80 -21.73 -12.13
N LEU A 192 7.52 -20.51 -12.58
CA LEU A 192 8.09 -19.96 -13.81
C LEU A 192 9.63 -19.88 -13.76
N VAL A 193 10.17 -19.48 -12.61
CA VAL A 193 11.62 -19.37 -12.40
C VAL A 193 12.26 -20.74 -12.19
N GLY A 194 11.67 -21.59 -11.34
CA GLY A 194 12.23 -22.90 -10.99
C GLY A 194 12.34 -23.86 -12.16
N TYR A 195 11.42 -23.78 -13.13
CA TYR A 195 11.47 -24.57 -14.36
C TYR A 195 12.16 -23.86 -15.53
N ARG A 196 12.84 -22.73 -15.27
CA ARG A 196 13.55 -21.92 -16.28
C ARG A 196 12.67 -21.55 -17.49
N ILE A 197 11.37 -21.34 -17.24
CA ILE A 197 10.44 -20.86 -18.27
C ILE A 197 10.73 -19.39 -18.56
N THR A 198 10.99 -18.62 -17.49
CA THR A 198 11.37 -17.20 -17.56
C THR A 198 12.27 -16.82 -16.40
N ASP A 199 13.02 -15.73 -16.54
CA ASP A 199 13.83 -15.17 -15.45
C ASP A 199 12.99 -14.45 -14.38
N MET A 200 13.58 -14.30 -13.19
CA MET A 200 12.95 -13.61 -12.05
C MET A 200 12.46 -12.20 -12.40
N ASN A 201 13.18 -11.47 -13.25
CA ASN A 201 12.75 -10.14 -13.68
C ASN A 201 11.42 -10.19 -14.45
N VAL A 202 11.29 -11.12 -15.40
CA VAL A 202 10.07 -11.26 -16.21
C VAL A 202 8.92 -11.80 -15.36
N ALA A 203 9.16 -12.87 -14.60
CA ALA A 203 8.16 -13.50 -13.75
C ALA A 203 7.63 -12.51 -12.69
N HIS A 204 8.52 -11.81 -12.00
CA HIS A 204 8.14 -10.95 -10.88
C HIS A 204 7.62 -9.57 -11.34
N ASN A 205 8.39 -8.87 -12.19
CA ASN A 205 8.11 -7.47 -12.52
C ASN A 205 7.10 -7.28 -13.65
N TYR A 206 6.95 -8.25 -14.55
CA TYR A 206 5.97 -8.17 -15.62
C TYR A 206 4.74 -8.99 -15.28
N ILE A 207 4.90 -10.32 -15.14
CA ILE A 207 3.76 -11.23 -14.96
C ILE A 207 3.10 -10.99 -13.59
N GLY A 208 3.89 -11.03 -12.52
CA GLY A 208 3.41 -10.86 -11.15
C GLY A 208 2.77 -9.50 -10.90
N LYS A 209 3.46 -8.40 -11.25
CA LYS A 209 2.92 -7.04 -11.04
C LYS A 209 1.68 -6.76 -11.90
N MET A 210 1.66 -7.20 -13.16
CA MET A 210 0.50 -7.00 -14.03
C MET A 210 -0.72 -7.78 -13.54
N GLY A 211 -0.55 -9.04 -13.13
CA GLY A 211 -1.63 -9.84 -12.54
C GLY A 211 -2.18 -9.20 -11.25
N SER A 212 -1.30 -8.77 -10.36
CA SER A 212 -1.69 -8.07 -9.12
C SER A 212 -2.39 -6.74 -9.39
N LEU A 213 -2.00 -6.00 -10.42
CA LEU A 213 -2.65 -4.74 -10.80
C LEU A 213 -4.09 -4.99 -11.28
N ILE A 214 -4.30 -5.97 -12.16
CA ILE A 214 -5.64 -6.34 -12.65
C ILE A 214 -6.53 -6.77 -11.48
N ALA A 215 -6.01 -7.63 -10.60
CA ALA A 215 -6.72 -8.07 -9.40
C ALA A 215 -7.09 -6.88 -8.49
N LEU A 216 -6.16 -5.95 -8.28
CA LEU A 216 -6.40 -4.75 -7.47
C LEU A 216 -7.51 -3.88 -8.08
N LEU A 217 -7.48 -3.63 -9.39
CA LEU A 217 -8.53 -2.85 -10.06
C LEU A 217 -9.90 -3.52 -9.91
N PHE A 218 -9.97 -4.84 -10.10
CA PHE A 218 -11.20 -5.59 -9.88
C PHE A 218 -11.70 -5.46 -8.44
N LEU A 219 -10.83 -5.63 -7.45
CA LEU A 219 -11.18 -5.51 -6.03
C LEU A 219 -11.66 -4.10 -5.69
N VAL A 220 -11.01 -3.05 -6.21
CA VAL A 220 -11.44 -1.66 -6.02
C VAL A 220 -12.86 -1.45 -6.56
N MET A 221 -13.17 -1.97 -7.75
CA MET A 221 -14.51 -1.89 -8.33
C MET A 221 -15.55 -2.61 -7.47
N VAL A 222 -15.20 -3.78 -6.93
CA VAL A 222 -16.03 -4.50 -5.96
C VAL A 222 -16.27 -3.64 -4.71
N VAL A 223 -15.22 -3.03 -4.14
CA VAL A 223 -15.35 -2.18 -2.96
C VAL A 223 -16.24 -0.97 -3.22
N PHE A 224 -16.11 -0.30 -4.38
CA PHE A 224 -17.00 0.83 -4.72
C PHE A 224 -18.46 0.43 -4.83
N LYS A 225 -18.74 -0.79 -5.30
CA LYS A 225 -20.11 -1.31 -5.36
C LYS A 225 -20.70 -1.55 -3.97
N TYR A 226 -19.91 -2.05 -3.00
CA TYR A 226 -20.40 -2.40 -1.66
C TYR A 226 -20.25 -1.27 -0.61
N VAL A 227 -19.33 -0.33 -0.85
CA VAL A 227 -19.03 0.83 0.01
C VAL A 227 -18.95 2.08 -0.87
N PRO A 228 -20.09 2.59 -1.37
CA PRO A 228 -20.12 3.76 -2.25
C PRO A 228 -19.58 5.02 -1.55
N GLU A 229 -19.62 5.09 -0.23
CA GLU A 229 -19.07 6.23 0.52
C GLU A 229 -17.55 6.36 0.34
N LEU A 230 -16.85 5.25 0.06
CA LEU A 230 -15.44 5.29 -0.29
C LEU A 230 -15.22 6.02 -1.62
N TYR A 231 -16.05 5.72 -2.62
CA TYR A 231 -16.00 6.38 -3.92
C TYR A 231 -16.21 7.88 -3.77
N ASP A 232 -17.20 8.31 -2.99
CA ASP A 232 -17.47 9.73 -2.73
C ASP A 232 -16.28 10.45 -2.08
N LYS A 233 -15.61 9.82 -1.10
CA LYS A 233 -14.40 10.39 -0.47
C LYS A 233 -13.21 10.47 -1.43
N ILE A 234 -13.05 9.49 -2.32
CA ILE A 234 -12.00 9.52 -3.34
C ILE A 234 -12.28 10.63 -4.35
N ILE A 235 -13.51 10.74 -4.86
CA ILE A 235 -13.90 11.81 -5.79
C ILE A 235 -13.77 13.19 -5.14
N CYS A 236 -14.12 13.33 -3.86
CA CYS A 236 -13.86 14.57 -3.10
C CYS A 236 -12.36 14.90 -3.08
N THR A 237 -11.51 13.91 -2.80
CA THR A 237 -10.04 14.08 -2.79
C THR A 237 -9.51 14.48 -4.16
N LEU A 238 -9.96 13.82 -5.23
CA LEU A 238 -9.53 14.14 -6.59
C LEU A 238 -10.00 15.51 -7.05
N ASN A 239 -11.16 16.00 -6.59
CA ASN A 239 -11.63 17.34 -6.94
C ASN A 239 -11.03 18.46 -6.06
N LEU A 240 -10.14 18.15 -5.11
CA LEU A 240 -9.50 19.16 -4.26
C LEU A 240 -8.74 20.23 -5.05
N TYR A 241 -8.21 19.89 -6.24
CA TYR A 241 -7.50 20.86 -7.07
C TYR A 241 -8.41 21.94 -7.68
N LYS A 242 -9.72 21.66 -7.80
CA LYS A 242 -10.71 22.61 -8.34
C LYS A 242 -11.22 23.60 -7.29
N GLU A 243 -10.95 23.34 -6.01
CA GLU A 243 -11.40 24.20 -4.92
C GLU A 243 -10.55 25.46 -4.87
N GLU A 244 -11.22 26.62 -4.93
CA GLU A 244 -10.60 27.94 -4.83
C GLU A 244 -9.75 28.04 -3.56
N ASP A 245 -8.50 28.44 -3.73
CA ASP A 245 -7.55 28.48 -2.64
C ASP A 245 -7.91 29.55 -1.60
N PHE A 246 -7.44 29.36 -0.36
CA PHE A 246 -7.59 30.41 0.67
C PHE A 246 -7.01 31.75 0.20
N VAL A 247 -5.88 31.72 -0.51
CA VAL A 247 -5.23 32.90 -1.09
C VAL A 247 -6.13 33.53 -2.16
N GLU A 248 -6.75 32.73 -3.01
CA GLU A 248 -7.63 33.19 -4.07
C GLU A 248 -8.94 33.78 -3.50
N ARG A 249 -9.50 33.17 -2.45
CA ARG A 249 -10.64 33.69 -1.70
C ARG A 249 -10.30 35.00 -0.97
N CYS A 250 -9.11 35.10 -0.38
CA CYS A 250 -8.65 36.30 0.30
C CYS A 250 -8.40 37.44 -0.72
N LEU A 251 -7.73 37.15 -1.83
CA LEU A 251 -7.51 38.07 -2.94
C LEU A 251 -8.82 38.55 -3.55
N LYS A 252 -9.78 37.66 -3.86
CA LYS A 252 -11.11 38.08 -4.35
C LYS A 252 -11.85 38.95 -3.34
N ARG A 253 -11.69 38.71 -2.03
CA ARG A 253 -12.32 39.52 -0.97
C ARG A 253 -11.66 40.90 -0.83
N ILE A 254 -10.35 40.99 -1.12
CA ILE A 254 -9.59 42.24 -1.17
C ILE A 254 -9.91 43.03 -2.45
N PHE A 255 -10.00 42.37 -3.61
CA PHE A 255 -10.27 42.98 -4.91
C PHE A 255 -11.77 43.25 -5.20
N ARG A 256 -12.70 42.71 -4.41
CA ARG A 256 -14.15 43.06 -4.46
C ARG A 256 -14.54 44.21 -3.51
N ARG A 257 -13.58 44.81 -2.81
CA ARG A 257 -13.73 46.10 -2.12
C ARG A 257 -13.09 47.18 -2.96
#